data_AF-A0A3S4ZXC4-F1
#
_entry.id   AF-A0A3S4ZXC4-F1
#
_cell.length_a   1.000
_cell.length_b   1.000
_cell.length_c   1.000
_cell.angle_alpha   90.00
_cell.angle_beta   90.00
_cell.angle_gamma   90.00
#
_symmetry.space_group_name_H-M   'P 1'
#
loop_
_entity.id
_entity.type
_entity.pdbx_description
1 polymer ?
#
loop_
_entity_poly.entity_id
_entity_poly.type
_entity_poly.pdbx_seq_one_letter_code
_entity_poly.pdbx_strand_id
1 'polypeptide(L)'
;MYGIREFTAIINMPQVSILAVGGSQDSVYMRPDLTTLHEVTLTLSTDSRYVDQIVAGYFLSYVSRLLGDYPEELIDKVDANTFDPFSQEMLLGAAQAANSAS
;
A
#
# COMPACT_ATOMS: atom_id res chain seq x y z
N MET A 1 13.90 -4.86 -10.57
CA MET A 1 14.46 -3.56 -10.09
C MET A 1 15.90 -3.79 -9.64
N TYR A 2 16.76 -2.76 -9.61
CA TYR A 2 18.21 -2.84 -9.31
C TYR A 2 18.58 -3.24 -7.86
N GLY A 3 17.88 -4.20 -7.27
CA GLY A 3 18.08 -4.62 -5.87
C GLY A 3 17.71 -3.56 -4.82
N ILE A 4 17.00 -2.50 -5.22
CA ILE A 4 16.59 -1.41 -4.32
C ILE A 4 15.35 -1.86 -3.56
N ARG A 5 15.43 -1.96 -2.23
CA ARG A 5 14.30 -2.35 -1.36
C ARG A 5 13.21 -1.28 -1.34
N GLU A 6 13.58 -0.02 -1.19
CA GLU A 6 12.65 1.12 -1.15
C GLU A 6 13.36 2.37 -1.68
N PHE A 7 12.59 3.33 -2.19
CA PHE A 7 13.10 4.63 -2.60
C PHE A 7 12.00 5.69 -2.62
N THR A 8 12.38 6.94 -2.45
CA THR A 8 11.48 8.08 -2.61
C THR A 8 11.55 8.57 -4.05
N ALA A 9 10.44 8.47 -4.78
CA ALA A 9 10.35 9.00 -6.14
C ALA A 9 10.08 10.52 -6.14
N ILE A 10 10.74 11.24 -7.05
CA ILE A 10 10.46 12.66 -7.28
C ILE A 10 9.18 12.75 -8.12
N ILE A 11 8.22 13.56 -7.66
CA ILE A 11 6.99 13.83 -8.39
C ILE A 11 7.34 14.42 -9.76
N ASN A 12 6.82 13.82 -10.82
CA ASN A 12 6.97 14.36 -12.16
C ASN A 12 5.85 15.38 -12.41
N MET A 13 6.22 16.65 -12.62
CA MET A 13 5.25 17.70 -12.94
C MET A 13 4.57 17.35 -14.30
N PRO A 14 3.23 17.46 -14.47
CA PRO A 14 2.21 18.10 -13.63
C PRO A 14 1.45 17.16 -12.67
N GLN A 15 1.98 15.97 -12.34
CA GLN A 15 1.34 15.10 -11.35
C GLN A 15 1.44 15.69 -9.94
N VAL A 16 0.49 15.32 -9.08
CA VAL A 16 0.43 15.75 -7.68
C VAL A 16 1.05 14.72 -6.73
N SER A 17 1.17 13.47 -7.18
CA SER A 17 1.77 12.37 -6.44
C SER A 17 2.44 11.36 -7.36
N ILE A 18 3.33 10.55 -6.80
CA ILE A 18 3.97 9.42 -7.48
C ILE A 18 4.18 8.28 -6.49
N LEU A 19 3.88 7.05 -6.92
CA LEU A 19 4.06 5.83 -6.13
C LEU A 19 5.33 5.11 -6.57
N ALA A 20 6.31 5.02 -5.68
CA ALA A 20 7.49 4.20 -5.85
C ALA A 20 7.21 2.78 -5.40
N VAL A 21 7.59 1.80 -6.23
CA VAL A 21 7.45 0.37 -5.96
C VAL A 21 8.85 -0.22 -5.80
N GLY A 22 9.17 -0.67 -4.60
CA GLY A 22 10.42 -1.33 -4.27
C GLY A 22 10.61 -2.68 -4.97
N GLY A 23 11.82 -3.23 -4.85
CA GLY A 23 12.09 -4.61 -5.26
C GLY A 23 11.34 -5.61 -4.38
N SER A 24 10.89 -6.71 -4.99
CA SER A 24 10.34 -7.85 -4.25
C SER A 24 11.43 -8.59 -3.50
N GLN A 25 11.15 -8.93 -2.24
CA GLN A 25 12.02 -9.66 -1.34
C GLN A 25 11.28 -10.87 -0.77
N ASP A 26 12.00 -11.96 -0.52
CA ASP A 26 11.45 -13.13 0.15
C ASP A 26 11.48 -12.90 1.67
N SER A 27 10.30 -12.82 2.27
CA SER A 27 10.11 -12.68 3.71
C SER A 27 9.54 -13.99 4.26
N VAL A 28 10.19 -14.54 5.30
CA VAL A 28 9.71 -15.76 5.97
C VAL A 28 8.74 -15.34 7.07
N TYR A 29 7.49 -15.78 6.96
CA TYR A 29 6.47 -15.54 7.97
C TYR A 29 6.25 -16.80 8.80
N MET A 30 6.26 -16.63 10.12
CA MET A 30 5.94 -17.68 11.06
C MET A 30 4.42 -17.65 11.32
N ARG A 31 3.65 -18.22 10.40
CA ARG A 31 2.27 -18.70 10.66
C ARG A 31 2.36 -20.18 11.09
N PRO A 32 1.27 -20.91 11.42
CA PRO A 32 1.34 -22.28 11.98
C PRO A 32 2.27 -23.24 11.21
N ASP A 33 2.53 -22.94 9.94
CA ASP A 33 3.59 -23.42 9.07
C ASP A 33 4.53 -22.27 8.61
N LEU A 34 5.82 -22.59 8.39
CA LEU A 34 6.79 -21.65 7.83
C LEU A 34 6.47 -21.43 6.35
N THR A 35 5.92 -20.26 6.04
CA THR A 35 5.59 -19.87 4.67
C THR A 35 6.50 -18.74 4.23
N THR A 36 7.07 -18.86 3.03
CA THR A 36 7.80 -17.77 2.38
C THR A 36 6.80 -16.95 1.57
N LEU A 37 6.74 -15.65 1.82
CA LEU A 37 5.91 -14.70 1.07
C LEU A 37 6.81 -13.68 0.38
N HIS A 38 6.36 -13.20 -0.77
CA HIS A 38 7.02 -12.09 -1.46
C HIS A 38 6.48 -10.77 -0.90
N GLU A 39 7.39 -9.94 -0.38
CA GLU A 39 7.07 -8.63 0.16
C GLU A 39 7.58 -7.53 -0.79
N VAL A 40 6.79 -6.47 -0.95
CA VAL A 40 7.18 -5.27 -1.70
C VAL A 40 6.91 -4.04 -0.83
N THR A 41 7.84 -3.08 -0.84
CA THR A 41 7.62 -1.79 -0.16
C THR A 41 7.07 -0.77 -1.15
N LEU A 42 5.98 -0.11 -0.76
CA LEU A 42 5.37 0.98 -1.52
C LEU A 42 5.64 2.32 -0.83
N THR A 43 6.12 3.32 -1.57
CA THR A 43 6.40 4.66 -1.04
C THR A 43 5.68 5.71 -1.86
N LEU A 44 4.68 6.37 -1.27
CA LEU A 44 3.92 7.44 -1.93
C LEU A 44 4.55 8.80 -1.63
N SER A 45 5.00 9.49 -2.67
CA SER A 45 5.42 10.89 -2.58
C SER A 45 4.28 11.78 -3.05
N THR A 46 3.90 12.77 -2.25
CA THR A 46 2.72 13.59 -2.50
C THR A 46 2.95 15.07 -2.17
N ASP A 47 2.29 15.96 -2.90
CA ASP A 47 2.22 17.38 -2.56
C ASP A 47 1.12 17.62 -1.51
N SER A 48 1.54 17.97 -0.29
CA SER A 48 0.63 18.16 0.85
C SER A 48 -0.30 19.36 0.72
N ARG A 49 -0.08 20.25 -0.27
CA ARG A 49 -1.00 21.34 -0.57
C ARG A 49 -2.28 20.85 -1.25
N TYR A 50 -2.22 19.68 -1.88
CA TYR A 50 -3.30 19.11 -2.68
C TYR A 50 -3.83 17.77 -2.13
N VAL A 51 -3.01 17.05 -1.36
CA VAL A 51 -3.38 15.74 -0.82
C VAL A 51 -3.17 15.71 0.70
N ASP A 52 -4.24 15.38 1.42
CA ASP A 52 -4.20 15.16 2.86
C ASP A 52 -3.46 13.86 3.21
N GLN A 53 -2.67 13.89 4.29
CA GLN A 53 -1.81 12.76 4.68
C GLN A 53 -2.62 11.54 5.15
N ILE A 54 -3.79 11.74 5.76
CA ILE A 54 -4.66 10.65 6.19
C ILE A 54 -5.24 9.96 4.96
N VAL A 55 -5.68 10.74 3.97
CA VAL A 55 -6.16 10.21 2.67
C VAL A 55 -5.06 9.44 1.94
N ALA A 56 -3.82 9.95 1.96
CA ALA A 56 -2.66 9.24 1.40
C ALA A 56 -2.39 7.90 2.09
N GLY A 57 -2.52 7.84 3.43
CA GLY A 57 -2.43 6.60 4.20
C GLY A 57 -3.51 5.59 3.80
N TYR A 58 -4.76 6.04 3.69
CA TYR A 58 -5.86 5.18 3.24
C TYR A 58 -5.65 4.63 1.84
N PHE A 59 -5.14 5.45 0.91
CA PHE A 59 -4.80 5.00 -0.42
C PHE A 59 -3.74 3.88 -0.38
N LEU A 60 -2.68 4.02 0.42
CA LEU A 60 -1.66 2.98 0.56
C LEU A 60 -2.21 1.69 1.18
N SER A 61 -3.06 1.79 2.22
CA SER A 61 -3.73 0.63 2.82
C SER A 61 -4.62 -0.09 1.81
N TYR A 62 -5.35 0.66 0.98
CA TYR A 62 -6.21 0.11 -0.05
C TYR A 62 -5.42 -0.63 -1.13
N VAL A 63 -4.36 -0.01 -1.65
CA VAL A 63 -3.48 -0.64 -2.64
C VAL A 63 -2.83 -1.89 -2.05
N SER A 64 -2.38 -1.86 -0.79
CA SER A 64 -1.82 -3.03 -0.12
C SER A 64 -2.83 -4.18 -0.01
N ARG A 65 -4.07 -3.88 0.38
CA ARG A 65 -5.17 -4.86 0.47
C ARG A 65 -5.45 -5.50 -0.88
N LEU A 66 -5.56 -4.69 -1.93
CA LEU A 66 -5.83 -5.18 -3.28
C LEU A 66 -4.69 -6.02 -3.84
N LEU A 67 -3.44 -5.69 -3.55
CA LEU A 67 -2.30 -6.46 -4.07
C LEU A 67 -1.97 -7.71 -3.24
N GLY A 68 -2.33 -7.73 -1.96
CA GLY A 68 -2.01 -8.81 -1.02
C GLY A 68 -3.21 -9.72 -0.72
N ASP A 69 -4.26 -9.17 -0.13
CA ASP A 69 -5.34 -9.95 0.50
C ASP A 69 -6.46 -10.34 -0.47
N TYR A 70 -6.84 -9.42 -1.37
CA TYR A 70 -8.01 -9.59 -2.26
C TYR A 70 -7.70 -9.15 -3.71
N PRO A 71 -6.76 -9.80 -4.42
CA PRO A 71 -6.40 -9.45 -5.80
C PRO A 71 -7.54 -9.64 -6.81
N GLU A 72 -8.54 -10.48 -6.52
CA GLU A 72 -9.73 -10.64 -7.34
C GLU A 72 -10.58 -9.36 -7.45
N GLU A 73 -10.56 -8.50 -6.42
CA GLU A 73 -11.26 -7.21 -6.43
C GLU A 73 -10.70 -6.24 -7.51
N LEU A 74 -9.50 -6.47 -8.04
CA LEU A 74 -8.94 -5.70 -9.15
C LEU A 74 -9.51 -6.11 -10.52
N ILE A 75 -9.99 -7.34 -10.64
CA ILE A 75 -10.40 -7.94 -11.91
C ILE A 75 -11.89 -7.66 -12.16
N ASP A 76 -12.69 -7.82 -11.13
CA ASP A 76 -14.07 -7.37 -11.16
C ASP A 76 -14.09 -5.86 -11.04
N LYS A 77 -14.81 -5.17 -11.92
CA LYS A 77 -14.95 -3.71 -11.87
C LYS A 77 -15.76 -3.34 -10.63
N VAL A 78 -15.11 -3.32 -9.47
CA VAL A 78 -15.61 -2.62 -8.31
C VAL A 78 -15.59 -1.15 -8.68
N ASP A 79 -16.77 -0.52 -8.70
CA ASP A 79 -16.87 0.90 -8.99
C ASP A 79 -15.97 1.67 -8.02
N ALA A 80 -15.12 2.56 -8.53
CA ALA A 80 -14.18 3.35 -7.72
C ALA A 80 -14.85 4.19 -6.62
N ASN A 81 -16.18 4.28 -6.63
CA ASN A 81 -17.01 4.96 -5.63
C ASN A 81 -17.38 4.08 -4.43
N THR A 82 -17.05 2.78 -4.43
CA THR A 82 -17.30 1.86 -3.30
C THR A 82 -16.18 1.93 -2.26
N PHE A 83 -15.10 2.66 -2.54
CA PHE A 83 -14.05 2.92 -1.56
C PHE A 83 -14.58 3.85 -0.45
N ASP A 84 -14.99 3.26 0.67
CA ASP A 84 -15.24 3.99 1.92
C ASP A 84 -13.98 3.96 2.81
N PRO A 85 -13.17 5.03 2.82
CA PRO A 85 -11.97 5.11 3.65
C PRO A 85 -12.26 5.12 5.15
N PHE A 86 -13.53 5.26 5.55
CA PHE A 86 -13.97 5.28 6.95
C PHE A 86 -14.66 3.98 7.37
N SER A 87 -14.71 2.98 6.48
CA SER A 87 -15.17 1.64 6.84
C SER A 87 -14.31 1.07 7.98
N GLN A 88 -14.95 0.46 8.98
CA GLN A 88 -14.27 -0.02 10.19
C GLN A 88 -13.15 -1.04 9.90
N GLU A 89 -13.24 -1.79 8.79
CA GLU A 89 -12.20 -2.74 8.37
C GLU A 89 -10.89 -2.05 7.96
N MET A 90 -10.99 -0.94 7.21
CA MET A 90 -9.83 -0.15 6.79
C MET A 90 -9.14 0.53 7.97
N LEU A 91 -9.92 1.06 8.92
CA LEU A 91 -9.40 1.66 10.15
C LEU A 91 -8.67 0.62 11.02
N LEU A 92 -9.19 -0.60 11.09
CA LEU A 92 -8.57 -1.70 11.82
C LEU A 92 -7.28 -2.19 11.12
N GLY A 93 -7.29 -2.31 9.79
CA GLY A 93 -6.12 -2.69 8.99
C GLY A 93 -4.99 -1.66 9.07
N ALA A 94 -5.30 -0.36 9.00
CA ALA A 94 -4.30 0.70 9.17
C ALA A 94 -3.71 0.72 10.59
N ALA A 95 -4.53 0.50 11.62
CA ALA A 95 -4.06 0.40 13.00
C ALA A 95 -3.17 -0.85 13.23
N GLN A 96 -3.48 -1.97 12.57
CA GLN A 96 -2.67 -3.18 12.63
C GLN A 96 -1.34 -3.02 11.88
N ALA A 97 -1.33 -2.39 10.70
CA ALA A 97 -0.12 -2.10 9.94
C ALA A 97 0.82 -1.12 10.67
N ALA A 98 0.27 -0.15 11.41
CA ALA A 98 1.06 0.74 12.27
C ALA A 98 1.69 -0.01 13.46
N ASN A 99 1.00 -1.01 14.02
CA ASN A 99 1.49 -1.80 15.15
C ASN A 99 2.47 -2.92 14.77
N SER A 100 2.51 -3.36 13.50
CA SER A 100 3.51 -4.33 13.04
C SER A 100 4.85 -3.70 12.63
N ALA A 101 4.96 -2.37 12.66
CA ALA A 101 6.17 -1.60 12.34
C ALA A 101 6.91 -1.04 13.58
N SER A 102 6.52 -1.46 14.80
CA SER A 102 7.22 -1.19 16.08
C SER A 102 7.56 -2.50 16.78
#